data_AF-R9MZD5-F1
#
_entry.id   AF-R9MZD5-F1
#
_cell.length_a   1.000
_cell.length_b   1.000
_cell.length_c   1.000
_cell.angle_alpha   90.00
_cell.angle_beta   90.00
_cell.angle_gamma   90.00
#
_symmetry.space_group_name_H-M   'P 1'
#
loop_
_entity.id
_entity.type
_entity.pdbx_description
1 polymer ?
#
loop_
_entity_poly.entity_id
_entity_poly.type
_entity_poly.pdbx_seq_one_letter_code
_entity_poly.pdbx_strand_id
1 'polypeptide(L)'
;MNTKEANLVTRIFSCFIVFVSVTLFAITAIASSESSPNGGPAVKDKQTSDKGYIWKNTGAERKTAMSIVHESADILYYEDGSPYIHDILTNNTDKTVTETQYCMLAYDENGLPLKLHWNFLDSSAQSSFENVVQSKENIIPGQTQDYRGGWSLYDGEIMEDFSKAGSGGANQVTYVLFCLEQVVFEDGSVWNNPDYENWFDTYAGKEMETDQLQNYYPYVYQIVLD
;
A
#
# COMPACT_ATOMS: atom_id res chain seq x y z
N MET A 1 47.64 -14.15 21.90
CA MET A 1 47.16 -13.84 20.53
C MET A 1 45.64 -13.77 20.63
N ASN A 2 44.98 -12.65 20.97
CA ASN A 2 44.96 -11.32 20.31
C ASN A 2 44.81 -11.52 18.80
N THR A 3 43.69 -11.25 18.14
CA THR A 3 42.78 -10.07 18.09
C THR A 3 41.68 -10.45 17.04
N LYS A 4 40.49 -9.86 16.89
CA LYS A 4 39.89 -8.55 17.19
C LYS A 4 38.39 -8.70 16.92
N GLU A 5 37.53 -8.17 17.78
CA GLU A 5 36.17 -7.80 17.41
C GLU A 5 36.20 -6.67 16.37
N ALA A 6 35.25 -6.67 15.44
CA ALA A 6 34.94 -5.54 14.58
C ALA A 6 33.42 -5.32 14.59
N ASN A 7 33.00 -4.33 15.35
CA ASN A 7 31.70 -3.70 15.24
C ASN A 7 31.68 -2.71 14.06
N LEU A 8 30.46 -2.46 13.59
CA LEU A 8 29.95 -1.19 13.02
C LEU A 8 30.14 -0.95 11.51
N VAL A 9 29.04 -0.99 10.75
CA VAL A 9 28.23 0.18 10.28
C VAL A 9 27.41 -0.30 9.08
N THR A 10 26.11 -0.53 9.27
CA THR A 10 25.14 -0.60 8.17
C THR A 10 24.94 0.82 7.62
N ARG A 11 25.15 1.03 6.32
CA ARG A 11 24.81 2.28 5.62
C ARG A 11 23.59 2.01 4.75
N ILE A 12 22.45 2.57 5.15
CA ILE A 12 21.23 2.62 4.34
C ILE A 12 21.39 3.82 3.39
N PHE A 13 21.38 3.56 2.08
CA PHE A 13 21.29 4.60 1.05
C PHE A 13 19.82 4.72 0.64
N SER A 14 19.12 5.72 1.17
CA SER A 14 17.77 6.10 0.73
C SER A 14 17.88 7.06 -0.46
N CYS A 15 17.43 6.64 -1.65
CA CYS A 15 17.29 7.52 -2.81
C CYS A 15 15.94 8.24 -2.75
N PHE A 16 15.96 9.52 -2.35
CA PHE A 16 14.80 10.42 -2.38
C PHE A 16 14.67 11.11 -3.73
N ILE A 17 13.49 11.05 -4.36
CA ILE A 17 13.03 12.10 -5.28
C ILE A 17 11.54 12.36 -4.98
N VAL A 18 11.25 13.53 -4.42
CA VAL A 18 9.89 14.04 -4.18
C VAL A 18 9.60 15.16 -5.18
N PHE A 19 8.56 15.02 -5.99
CA PHE A 19 7.95 16.13 -6.72
C PHE A 19 6.51 16.32 -6.23
N VAL A 20 6.32 17.25 -5.28
CA VAL A 20 4.97 17.72 -4.91
C VAL A 20 4.54 18.76 -5.93
N SER A 21 3.48 18.47 -6.68
CA SER A 21 2.71 19.49 -7.40
C SER A 21 1.32 19.60 -6.79
N VAL A 22 1.05 20.72 -6.13
CA VAL A 22 -0.25 21.04 -5.53
C VAL A 22 -1.16 21.55 -6.65
N THR A 23 -2.23 20.83 -6.98
CA THR A 23 -3.35 21.39 -7.75
C THR A 23 -4.55 21.61 -6.85
N LEU A 24 -4.93 22.88 -6.73
CA LEU A 24 -6.05 23.37 -5.94
C LEU A 24 -7.32 23.27 -6.79
N PHE A 25 -8.26 22.38 -6.44
CA PHE A 25 -9.61 22.41 -7.01
C PHE A 25 -10.61 22.94 -5.99
N ALA A 26 -11.21 24.09 -6.31
CA ALA A 26 -12.28 24.71 -5.56
C ALA A 26 -13.61 23.98 -5.84
N ILE A 27 -14.27 23.48 -4.79
CA ILE A 27 -15.62 22.91 -4.87
C ILE A 27 -16.63 24.06 -4.83
N THR A 28 -17.46 24.20 -5.87
CA THR A 28 -18.66 25.04 -5.81
C THR A 28 -19.86 24.18 -5.41
N ALA A 29 -20.44 24.49 -4.25
CA ALA A 29 -21.70 23.89 -3.80
C ALA A 29 -22.87 24.53 -4.55
N ILE A 30 -23.64 23.73 -5.28
CA ILE A 30 -24.96 24.14 -5.78
C ILE A 30 -25.99 23.72 -4.74
N ALA A 31 -26.48 24.70 -3.95
CA ALA A 31 -27.72 24.56 -3.21
C ALA A 31 -28.89 24.66 -4.20
N SER A 32 -29.78 23.68 -4.22
CA SER A 32 -31.09 23.82 -4.85
C SER A 32 -32.19 23.47 -3.86
N SER A 33 -33.22 24.30 -3.93
CA SER A 33 -34.22 24.63 -2.91
C SER A 33 -35.36 23.62 -2.81
N GLU A 34 -35.97 23.62 -1.61
CA GLU A 34 -37.24 22.98 -1.26
C GLU A 34 -38.37 23.18 -2.28
N SER A 35 -39.17 22.13 -2.47
CA SER A 35 -40.63 22.26 -2.52
C SER A 35 -41.32 20.90 -2.29
N SER A 36 -42.18 20.83 -1.26
CA SER A 36 -43.26 19.84 -1.13
C SER A 36 -44.52 20.35 -1.84
N PRO A 37 -45.41 19.47 -2.33
CA PRO A 37 -46.66 19.26 -1.57
C PRO A 37 -47.29 17.83 -1.63
N ASN A 38 -47.87 17.44 -0.48
CA ASN A 38 -49.00 16.54 -0.17
C ASN A 38 -49.64 15.58 -1.21
N GLY A 39 -49.90 14.34 -0.76
CA GLY A 39 -51.09 13.53 -1.13
C GLY A 39 -50.91 11.99 -1.09
N GLY A 40 -51.50 11.29 -0.09
CA GLY A 40 -51.45 9.80 0.08
C GLY A 40 -52.28 8.99 -0.95
N PRO A 41 -52.51 7.65 -0.80
CA PRO A 41 -52.60 6.87 0.45
C PRO A 41 -51.80 5.53 0.49
N ALA A 42 -51.82 4.90 1.68
CA ALA A 42 -51.12 3.68 2.08
C ALA A 42 -51.56 2.38 1.37
N VAL A 43 -50.59 1.52 1.02
CA VAL A 43 -50.79 0.07 0.81
C VAL A 43 -49.59 -0.73 1.33
N LYS A 44 -49.86 -1.42 2.44
CA LYS A 44 -49.40 -2.74 2.95
C LYS A 44 -47.96 -3.21 2.73
N ASP A 45 -47.34 -3.46 3.88
CA ASP A 45 -46.15 -4.25 4.16
C ASP A 45 -45.93 -5.46 3.26
N LYS A 46 -44.72 -5.55 2.70
CA LYS A 46 -44.10 -6.83 2.37
C LYS A 46 -42.70 -6.86 2.96
N GLN A 47 -42.62 -7.47 4.13
CA GLN A 47 -41.42 -7.75 4.87
C GLN A 47 -40.64 -8.86 4.17
N THR A 48 -39.47 -8.54 3.62
CA THR A 48 -38.45 -9.54 3.25
C THR A 48 -37.06 -8.93 3.40
N SER A 49 -36.52 -9.15 4.60
CA SER A 49 -35.10 -9.23 5.00
C SER A 49 -34.05 -8.48 4.16
N ASP A 50 -33.89 -7.19 4.40
CA ASP A 50 -32.57 -6.55 4.35
C ASP A 50 -31.86 -6.81 5.68
N LYS A 51 -30.75 -7.55 5.65
CA LYS A 51 -29.78 -7.55 6.76
C LYS A 51 -28.94 -6.27 6.69
N GLY A 52 -29.61 -5.12 6.79
CA GLY A 52 -28.98 -3.84 7.08
C GLY A 52 -28.77 -3.75 8.59
N TYR A 53 -27.51 -3.69 9.02
CA TYR A 53 -27.17 -3.44 10.43
C TYR A 53 -27.69 -2.06 10.85
N ILE A 54 -28.82 -2.02 11.57
CA ILE A 54 -29.27 -0.80 12.24
C ILE A 54 -28.42 -0.60 13.50
N TRP A 55 -27.44 0.29 13.40
CA TRP A 55 -26.71 0.79 14.56
C TRP A 55 -27.63 1.65 15.43
N LYS A 56 -27.96 1.17 16.63
CA LYS A 56 -28.56 1.99 17.68
C LYS A 56 -27.55 3.07 18.09
N ASN A 57 -27.92 4.33 17.86
CA ASN A 57 -27.20 5.48 18.41
C ASN A 57 -27.45 5.58 19.91
N THR A 58 -26.54 5.04 20.71
CA THR A 58 -26.29 5.49 22.08
C THR A 58 -25.07 6.39 22.04
N GLY A 59 -25.24 7.66 22.43
CA GLY A 59 -24.23 8.72 22.39
C GLY A 59 -23.05 8.50 23.34
N ALA A 60 -22.20 7.54 23.01
CA ALA A 60 -20.77 7.64 23.23
C ALA A 60 -20.17 8.02 21.87
N GLU A 61 -19.28 9.00 21.83
CA GLU A 61 -18.52 9.35 20.63
C GLU A 61 -18.02 8.05 19.98
N ARG A 62 -18.52 7.73 18.78
CA ARG A 62 -17.87 6.71 17.98
C ARG A 62 -16.48 7.26 17.70
N LYS A 63 -15.46 6.79 18.42
CA LYS A 63 -14.12 6.71 17.85
C LYS A 63 -14.34 5.97 16.53
N THR A 64 -14.43 6.71 15.43
CA THR A 64 -14.39 6.12 14.09
C THR A 64 -13.12 5.28 14.09
N ALA A 65 -13.27 3.98 13.84
CA ALA A 65 -12.12 3.08 13.79
C ALA A 65 -11.18 3.66 12.72
N MET A 66 -10.00 4.11 13.15
CA MET A 66 -9.02 4.68 12.24
C MET A 66 -8.47 3.54 11.39
N SER A 67 -8.28 3.81 10.10
CA SER A 67 -7.72 2.82 9.20
C SER A 67 -6.78 3.45 8.20
N ILE A 68 -5.85 2.65 7.71
CA ILE A 68 -5.14 2.92 6.47
C ILE A 68 -5.54 1.83 5.49
N VAL A 69 -5.72 2.17 4.22
CA VAL A 69 -6.11 1.23 3.18
C VAL A 69 -5.06 1.25 2.10
N HIS A 70 -4.51 0.08 1.77
CA HIS A 70 -3.77 -0.11 0.55
C HIS A 70 -4.77 -0.45 -0.55
N GLU A 71 -5.00 0.49 -1.46
CA GLU A 71 -6.10 0.43 -2.43
C GLU A 71 -5.77 -0.50 -3.61
N SER A 72 -4.55 -0.41 -4.13
CA SER A 72 -4.02 -1.32 -5.17
C SER A 72 -2.50 -1.30 -5.18
N ALA A 73 -1.92 -2.30 -5.84
CA ALA A 73 -0.53 -2.27 -6.31
C ALA A 73 -0.50 -2.83 -7.74
N ASP A 74 -0.16 -1.95 -8.68
CA ASP A 74 -0.22 -2.25 -10.11
C ASP A 74 1.17 -2.15 -10.74
N ILE A 75 1.43 -2.94 -11.78
CA ILE A 75 2.62 -2.77 -12.62
C ILE A 75 2.29 -1.77 -13.73
N LEU A 76 2.93 -0.60 -13.66
CA LEU A 76 2.83 0.46 -14.65
C LEU A 76 4.17 0.67 -15.37
N TYR A 77 4.17 1.52 -16.39
CA TYR A 77 5.34 1.76 -17.23
C TYR A 77 5.64 3.25 -17.33
N TYR A 78 6.93 3.60 -17.22
CA TYR A 78 7.41 4.95 -17.50
C TYR A 78 7.33 5.26 -19.00
N GLU A 79 7.57 6.52 -19.37
CA GLU A 79 7.54 6.95 -20.78
C GLU A 79 8.56 6.22 -21.66
N ASP A 80 9.67 5.75 -21.08
CA ASP A 80 10.70 4.95 -21.75
C ASP A 80 10.36 3.45 -21.84
N GLY A 81 9.21 3.04 -21.33
CA GLY A 81 8.76 1.65 -21.29
C GLY A 81 9.29 0.84 -20.11
N SER A 82 10.10 1.42 -19.22
CA SER A 82 10.59 0.71 -18.03
C SER A 82 9.45 0.44 -17.04
N PRO A 83 9.32 -0.78 -16.50
CA PRO A 83 8.26 -1.11 -15.55
C PRO A 83 8.55 -0.60 -14.12
N TYR A 84 7.49 -0.28 -13.39
CA TYR A 84 7.53 0.01 -11.96
C TYR A 84 6.26 -0.45 -11.25
N ILE A 85 6.40 -0.74 -9.97
CA ILE A 85 5.30 -1.01 -9.07
C ILE A 85 4.73 0.32 -8.60
N HIS A 86 3.46 0.56 -8.86
CA HIS A 86 2.72 1.72 -8.40
C HIS A 86 1.73 1.31 -7.31
N ASP A 87 1.88 1.87 -6.12
CA ASP A 87 0.99 1.62 -5.00
C ASP A 87 0.11 2.83 -4.67
N ILE A 88 -1.11 2.56 -4.21
CA ILE A 88 -2.06 3.59 -3.80
C ILE A 88 -2.44 3.36 -2.33
N LEU A 89 -2.25 4.39 -1.51
CA LEU A 89 -2.53 4.33 -0.07
C LEU A 89 -3.52 5.42 0.35
N THR A 90 -4.59 5.05 1.06
CA THR A 90 -5.56 5.99 1.64
C THR A 90 -5.40 6.06 3.16
N ASN A 91 -5.21 7.28 3.68
CA ASN A 91 -5.17 7.55 5.11
C ASN A 91 -6.57 7.94 5.62
N ASN A 92 -7.29 7.00 6.25
CA ASN A 92 -8.58 7.25 6.90
C ASN A 92 -8.42 7.46 8.43
N THR A 93 -7.26 7.91 8.88
CA THR A 93 -7.02 8.33 10.27
C THR A 93 -7.28 9.84 10.43
N ASP A 94 -7.22 10.33 11.67
CA ASP A 94 -7.30 11.75 11.99
C ASP A 94 -5.92 12.43 12.11
N LYS A 95 -4.83 11.73 11.75
CA LYS A 95 -3.44 12.20 11.84
C LYS A 95 -2.74 12.13 10.48
N THR A 96 -1.81 13.05 10.24
CA THR A 96 -0.93 12.96 9.06
C THR A 96 0.06 11.83 9.22
N VAL A 97 0.17 10.95 8.21
CA VAL A 97 1.23 9.94 8.12
C VAL A 97 2.48 10.58 7.56
N THR A 98 3.58 10.49 8.29
CA THR A 98 4.88 11.08 7.94
C THR A 98 5.93 10.05 7.52
N GLU A 99 5.72 8.80 7.88
CA GLU A 99 6.62 7.71 7.51
C GLU A 99 5.87 6.37 7.50
N THR A 100 6.29 5.48 6.62
CA THR A 100 5.85 4.09 6.60
C THR A 100 7.06 3.17 6.49
N GLN A 101 6.93 1.98 7.08
CA GLN A 101 7.75 0.83 6.76
C GLN A 101 6.84 -0.24 6.17
N TYR A 102 7.22 -0.82 5.04
CA TYR A 102 6.42 -1.82 4.35
C TYR A 102 7.29 -2.88 3.69
N CYS A 103 6.72 -4.06 3.51
CA CYS A 103 7.32 -5.18 2.80
C CYS A 103 6.62 -5.40 1.47
N MET A 104 7.39 -5.61 0.41
CA MET A 104 6.91 -6.00 -0.92
C MET A 104 7.26 -7.45 -1.22
N LEU A 105 6.32 -8.17 -1.83
CA LEU A 105 6.48 -9.51 -2.40
C LEU A 105 5.96 -9.51 -3.84
N ALA A 106 6.53 -10.36 -4.70
CA ALA A 106 6.14 -10.45 -6.10
C ALA A 106 5.88 -11.90 -6.54
N TYR A 107 4.93 -12.06 -7.46
CA TYR A 107 4.49 -13.34 -8.00
C TYR A 107 4.33 -13.27 -9.51
N ASP A 108 4.52 -14.42 -10.17
CA ASP A 108 4.19 -14.58 -11.58
C ASP A 108 2.71 -14.82 -11.84
N GLU A 109 2.33 -14.96 -13.11
CA GLU A 109 0.94 -15.17 -13.54
C GLU A 109 0.29 -16.43 -12.95
N ASN A 110 1.10 -17.41 -12.53
CA ASN A 110 0.66 -18.69 -11.97
C ASN A 110 0.67 -18.69 -10.43
N GLY A 111 1.06 -17.57 -9.80
CA GLY A 111 1.15 -17.46 -8.35
C GLY A 111 2.43 -18.05 -7.75
N LEU A 112 3.47 -18.29 -8.57
CA LEU A 112 4.78 -18.68 -8.07
C LEU A 112 5.53 -17.46 -7.54
N PRO A 113 6.16 -17.54 -6.36
CA PRO A 113 6.88 -16.43 -5.76
C PRO A 113 8.18 -16.15 -6.52
N LEU A 114 8.49 -14.87 -6.73
CA LEU A 114 9.65 -14.42 -7.49
C LEU A 114 10.73 -13.87 -6.56
N LYS A 115 11.99 -14.28 -6.80
CA LYS A 115 13.16 -13.59 -6.22
C LYS A 115 13.58 -12.47 -7.15
N LEU A 116 13.42 -11.23 -6.71
CA LEU A 116 13.77 -10.06 -7.49
C LEU A 116 15.06 -9.43 -6.99
N HIS A 117 15.81 -8.78 -7.89
CA HIS A 117 16.81 -7.79 -7.51
C HIS A 117 16.11 -6.45 -7.27
N TRP A 118 15.49 -6.31 -6.10
CA TRP A 118 14.70 -5.13 -5.76
C TRP A 118 15.49 -3.82 -5.86
N ASN A 119 16.77 -3.84 -5.50
CA ASN A 119 17.70 -2.72 -5.61
C ASN A 119 18.71 -2.94 -6.74
N PHE A 120 18.26 -3.18 -7.97
CA PHE A 120 19.12 -3.57 -9.09
C PHE A 120 20.23 -2.58 -9.47
N LEU A 121 20.12 -1.31 -9.04
CA LEU A 121 21.19 -0.31 -9.19
C LEU A 121 22.38 -0.55 -8.25
N ASP A 122 22.15 -1.26 -7.14
CA ASP A 122 23.20 -1.74 -6.24
C ASP A 122 23.66 -3.12 -6.72
N SER A 123 24.81 -3.15 -7.40
CA SER A 123 25.38 -4.40 -7.92
C SER A 123 25.80 -5.40 -6.84
N SER A 124 25.84 -4.99 -5.56
CA SER A 124 26.07 -5.87 -4.43
C SER A 124 24.79 -6.49 -3.86
N ALA A 125 23.62 -5.94 -4.21
CA ALA A 125 22.33 -6.42 -3.74
C ALA A 125 22.01 -7.80 -4.33
N GLN A 126 21.78 -8.76 -3.44
CA GLN A 126 21.31 -10.10 -3.83
C GLN A 126 19.82 -10.07 -4.11
N SER A 127 19.35 -11.05 -4.89
CA SER A 127 17.91 -11.24 -5.07
C SER A 127 17.29 -11.86 -3.83
N SER A 128 16.06 -11.44 -3.52
CA SER A 128 15.27 -11.88 -2.37
C SER A 128 13.80 -11.97 -2.75
N PHE A 129 13.01 -12.72 -1.98
CA PHE A 129 11.55 -12.73 -2.17
C PHE A 129 10.93 -11.43 -1.69
N GLU A 130 11.51 -10.86 -0.64
CA GLU A 130 11.04 -9.73 0.11
C GLU A 130 11.91 -8.50 -0.10
N ASN A 131 11.28 -7.33 -0.02
CA ASN A 131 11.97 -6.06 0.10
C ASN A 131 11.26 -5.18 1.13
N VAL A 132 11.95 -4.91 2.23
CA VAL A 132 11.46 -4.04 3.30
C VAL A 132 11.99 -2.63 3.06
N VAL A 133 11.09 -1.67 2.98
CA VAL A 133 11.40 -0.28 2.65
C VAL A 133 10.84 0.62 3.74
N GLN A 134 11.66 1.59 4.16
CA GLN A 134 11.24 2.71 4.98
C GLN A 134 11.12 3.93 4.06
N SER A 135 9.93 4.52 3.99
CA SER A 135 9.62 5.65 3.13
C SER A 135 9.08 6.82 3.94
N LYS A 136 9.56 8.03 3.61
CA LYS A 136 8.98 9.25 4.17
C LYS A 136 7.75 9.62 3.37
N GLU A 137 6.69 9.91 4.09
CA GLU A 137 5.38 10.21 3.55
C GLU A 137 4.91 11.60 3.97
N ASN A 138 3.84 12.06 3.33
CA ASN A 138 3.06 13.20 3.80
C ASN A 138 1.60 13.01 3.38
N ILE A 139 0.95 12.01 3.98
CA ILE A 139 -0.43 11.65 3.67
C ILE A 139 -1.33 12.23 4.74
N ILE A 140 -1.99 13.34 4.44
CA ILE A 140 -2.87 14.04 5.40
C ILE A 140 -4.17 13.25 5.64
N PRO A 141 -4.91 13.51 6.73
CA PRO A 141 -6.19 12.85 7.00
C PRO A 141 -7.15 12.90 5.82
N GLY A 142 -7.71 11.74 5.45
CA GLY A 142 -8.63 11.54 4.34
C GLY A 142 -8.00 11.56 2.95
N GLN A 143 -6.67 11.70 2.83
CA GLN A 143 -5.99 11.71 1.54
C GLN A 143 -5.76 10.29 1.02
N THR A 144 -5.99 10.12 -0.29
CA THR A 144 -5.45 9.01 -1.09
C THR A 144 -4.19 9.49 -1.79
N GLN A 145 -3.06 8.85 -1.52
CA GLN A 145 -1.80 9.09 -2.20
C GLN A 145 -1.77 8.25 -3.48
N ASP A 146 -1.83 8.96 -4.61
CA ASP A 146 -1.70 8.45 -5.97
C ASP A 146 -0.72 9.40 -6.68
N TYR A 147 0.58 9.07 -6.61
CA TYR A 147 1.64 9.86 -7.22
C TYR A 147 2.19 9.13 -8.45
N ARG A 148 2.65 9.90 -9.44
CA ARG A 148 3.28 9.29 -10.62
C ARG A 148 4.62 8.68 -10.26
N GLY A 149 4.79 7.40 -10.58
CA GLY A 149 6.00 6.63 -10.30
C GLY A 149 5.80 5.61 -9.19
N GLY A 150 6.90 4.99 -8.79
CA GLY A 150 6.92 4.00 -7.72
C GLY A 150 8.20 3.18 -7.74
N TRP A 151 8.15 1.93 -7.32
CA TRP A 151 9.34 1.08 -7.21
C TRP A 151 9.74 0.51 -8.57
N SER A 152 10.82 1.02 -9.16
CA SER A 152 11.32 0.55 -10.46
C SER A 152 11.70 -0.93 -10.41
N LEU A 153 11.30 -1.67 -11.44
CA LEU A 153 11.64 -3.07 -11.61
C LEU A 153 12.70 -3.24 -12.70
N TYR A 154 13.64 -4.16 -12.48
CA TYR A 154 14.65 -4.49 -13.48
C TYR A 154 14.02 -5.28 -14.63
N ASP A 155 14.05 -4.73 -15.83
CA ASP A 155 13.68 -5.43 -17.06
C ASP A 155 14.95 -5.65 -17.90
N GLY A 156 15.38 -6.91 -18.02
CA GLY A 156 16.59 -7.26 -18.78
C GLY A 156 16.47 -7.11 -20.29
N GLU A 157 15.27 -6.89 -20.84
CA GLU A 157 15.05 -6.62 -22.28
C GLU A 157 15.17 -5.13 -22.60
N ILE A 158 14.77 -4.26 -21.67
CA ILE A 158 14.84 -2.79 -21.84
C ILE A 158 16.13 -2.21 -21.25
N MET A 159 16.69 -2.86 -20.22
CA MET A 159 17.88 -2.42 -19.49
C MET A 159 19.13 -3.25 -19.86
N GLU A 160 19.40 -3.40 -21.16
CA GLU A 160 20.50 -4.22 -21.71
C GLU A 160 21.90 -3.79 -21.23
N ASP A 161 22.09 -2.51 -20.92
CA ASP A 161 23.36 -1.94 -20.44
C ASP A 161 23.69 -2.29 -18.99
N PHE A 162 22.72 -2.85 -18.24
CA PHE A 162 22.90 -3.29 -16.86
C PHE A 162 23.26 -4.78 -16.82
N SER A 163 24.19 -5.15 -15.93
CA SER A 163 24.56 -6.54 -15.68
C SER A 163 23.31 -7.39 -15.45
N LYS A 164 23.12 -8.46 -16.23
CA LYS A 164 21.94 -9.35 -16.12
C LYS A 164 21.70 -9.77 -14.69
N ALA A 165 20.62 -9.27 -14.10
CA ALA A 165 20.21 -9.56 -12.74
C ALA A 165 19.45 -10.90 -12.70
N GLY A 166 20.15 -12.02 -12.96
CA GLY A 166 19.62 -13.38 -12.78
C GLY A 166 18.34 -13.73 -13.58
N SER A 167 17.64 -14.78 -13.12
CA SER A 167 16.36 -15.24 -13.65
C SER A 167 15.22 -14.81 -12.73
N GLY A 168 14.50 -13.75 -13.09
CA GLY A 168 13.40 -13.18 -12.30
C GLY A 168 13.24 -11.68 -12.54
N GLY A 169 13.25 -11.25 -13.80
CA GLY A 169 13.08 -9.84 -14.17
C GLY A 169 11.61 -9.40 -14.13
N ALA A 170 11.38 -8.10 -14.26
CA ALA A 170 10.08 -7.45 -14.27
C ALA A 170 9.06 -8.11 -15.22
N ASN A 171 9.54 -8.71 -16.32
CA ASN A 171 8.71 -9.34 -17.36
C ASN A 171 7.93 -10.56 -16.86
N GLN A 172 8.24 -11.06 -15.67
CA GLN A 172 7.53 -12.16 -15.03
C GLN A 172 6.58 -11.69 -13.93
N VAL A 173 6.72 -10.45 -13.44
CA VAL A 173 5.91 -9.96 -12.31
C VAL A 173 4.50 -9.68 -12.79
N THR A 174 3.53 -10.38 -12.22
CA THR A 174 2.09 -10.19 -12.50
C THR A 174 1.34 -9.66 -11.29
N TYR A 175 1.67 -10.16 -10.10
CA TYR A 175 1.05 -9.72 -8.86
C TYR A 175 2.11 -9.21 -7.89
N VAL A 176 1.80 -8.14 -7.18
CA VAL A 176 2.65 -7.58 -6.12
C VAL A 176 1.80 -7.41 -4.88
N LEU A 177 2.33 -7.83 -3.73
CA LEU A 177 1.70 -7.64 -2.44
C LEU A 177 2.52 -6.67 -1.61
N PHE A 178 1.83 -5.73 -0.98
CA PHE A 178 2.38 -4.84 0.04
C PHE A 178 1.76 -5.16 1.40
N CYS A 179 2.58 -5.08 2.43
CA CYS A 179 2.14 -5.08 3.81
C CYS A 179 2.86 -3.99 4.59
N LEU A 180 2.08 -3.07 5.19
CA LEU A 180 2.63 -2.13 6.15
C LEU A 180 3.10 -2.89 7.38
N GLU A 181 4.34 -2.66 7.78
CA GLU A 181 4.94 -3.14 9.03
C GLU A 181 4.78 -2.08 10.12
N GLN A 182 5.02 -0.82 9.77
CA GLN A 182 4.95 0.31 10.70
C GLN A 182 4.43 1.57 10.01
N VAL A 183 3.74 2.42 10.77
CA VAL A 183 3.30 3.76 10.35
C VAL A 183 3.64 4.75 11.46
N VAL A 184 4.28 5.85 11.08
CA VAL A 184 4.61 6.97 11.99
C VAL A 184 3.76 8.18 11.64
N PHE A 185 3.14 8.77 12.64
CA PHE A 185 2.30 9.96 12.52
C PHE A 185 3.04 11.23 12.93
N GLU A 186 2.52 12.38 12.49
CA GLU A 186 3.12 13.70 12.73
C GLU A 186 3.32 14.08 14.21
N ASP A 187 2.51 13.52 15.11
CA ASP A 187 2.62 13.73 16.56
C ASP A 187 3.65 12.80 17.23
N GLY A 188 4.33 11.97 16.44
CA GLY A 188 5.31 11.00 16.89
C GLY A 188 4.72 9.69 17.38
N SER A 189 3.39 9.51 17.33
CA SER A 189 2.79 8.20 17.58
C SER A 189 3.15 7.21 16.48
N VAL A 190 3.31 5.95 16.87
CA VAL A 190 3.74 4.87 15.98
C VAL A 190 2.75 3.72 16.10
N TRP A 191 2.23 3.28 14.96
CA TRP A 191 1.49 2.04 14.85
C TRP A 191 2.38 0.95 14.28
N ASN A 192 2.43 -0.20 14.94
CA ASN A 192 3.07 -1.40 14.42
C ASN A 192 1.98 -2.39 14.03
N ASN A 193 2.12 -3.01 12.85
CA ASN A 193 1.15 -3.97 12.36
C ASN A 193 1.22 -5.27 13.19
N PRO A 194 0.19 -5.61 13.99
CA PRO A 194 0.22 -6.81 14.81
C PRO A 194 0.20 -8.11 13.98
N ASP A 195 -0.26 -8.03 12.72
CA ASP A 195 -0.41 -9.17 11.84
C ASP A 195 0.76 -9.34 10.86
N TYR A 196 1.79 -8.49 10.92
CA TYR A 196 2.90 -8.49 9.96
C TYR A 196 3.62 -9.83 9.88
N GLU A 197 4.02 -10.40 11.03
CA GLU A 197 4.73 -11.69 11.05
C GLU A 197 3.89 -12.82 10.46
N ASN A 198 2.59 -12.86 10.80
CA ASN A 198 1.69 -13.86 10.24
C ASN A 198 1.48 -13.66 8.73
N TRP A 199 1.39 -12.42 8.28
CA TRP A 199 1.33 -12.09 6.85
C TRP A 199 2.61 -12.56 6.14
N PHE A 200 3.78 -12.22 6.68
CA PHE A 200 5.07 -12.59 6.09
C PHE A 200 5.21 -14.11 5.98
N ASP A 201 4.91 -14.82 7.08
CA ASP A 201 4.90 -16.28 7.10
C ASP A 201 3.89 -16.86 6.10
N THR A 202 2.78 -16.19 5.82
CA THR A 202 1.74 -16.69 4.91
C THR A 202 2.14 -16.56 3.44
N TYR A 203 2.82 -15.47 3.07
CA TYR A 203 3.03 -15.11 1.67
C TYR A 203 4.49 -15.28 1.20
N ALA A 204 5.48 -14.92 2.02
CA ALA A 204 6.87 -14.82 1.58
C ALA A 204 7.44 -16.17 1.10
N GLY A 205 7.83 -16.22 -0.18
CA GLY A 205 8.42 -17.43 -0.78
C GLY A 205 7.49 -18.64 -0.89
N LYS A 206 6.17 -18.45 -0.77
CA LYS A 206 5.16 -19.51 -0.88
C LYS A 206 4.37 -19.37 -2.17
N GLU A 207 4.03 -20.48 -2.81
CA GLU A 207 3.09 -20.50 -3.94
C GLU A 207 1.68 -20.16 -3.45
N MET A 208 0.98 -19.33 -4.22
CA MET A 208 -0.34 -18.82 -3.87
C MET A 208 -1.35 -19.11 -4.97
N GLU A 209 -2.60 -19.35 -4.59
CA GLU A 209 -3.69 -19.42 -5.56
C GLU A 209 -3.89 -18.04 -6.20
N THR A 210 -3.98 -17.99 -7.53
CA THR A 210 -4.08 -16.73 -8.28
C THR A 210 -5.33 -15.92 -7.90
N ASP A 211 -6.44 -16.60 -7.57
CA ASP A 211 -7.65 -15.96 -7.06
C ASP A 211 -7.39 -15.17 -5.77
N GLN A 212 -6.48 -15.64 -4.90
CA GLN A 212 -6.12 -14.92 -3.67
C GLN A 212 -5.30 -13.68 -3.98
N LEU A 213 -4.37 -13.78 -4.93
CA LEU A 213 -3.53 -12.65 -5.35
C LEU A 213 -4.36 -11.57 -6.06
N GLN A 214 -5.27 -11.96 -6.95
CA GLN A 214 -6.15 -11.04 -7.68
C GLN A 214 -7.12 -10.29 -6.76
N ASN A 215 -7.53 -10.91 -5.66
CA ASN A 215 -8.47 -10.32 -4.69
C ASN A 215 -7.79 -9.84 -3.40
N TYR A 216 -6.47 -9.65 -3.42
CA TYR A 216 -5.72 -9.21 -2.25
C TYR A 216 -6.07 -7.76 -1.85
N TYR A 217 -6.29 -6.90 -2.84
CA TYR A 217 -6.63 -5.50 -2.64
C TYR A 217 -8.14 -5.24 -2.79
N PRO A 218 -8.70 -4.24 -2.07
CA PRO A 218 -8.01 -3.37 -1.11
C PRO A 218 -7.67 -4.09 0.20
N TYR A 219 -6.51 -3.79 0.78
CA TYR A 219 -6.06 -4.33 2.07
C TYR A 219 -6.23 -3.28 3.17
N VAL A 220 -6.98 -3.61 4.23
CA VAL A 220 -7.35 -2.65 5.28
C VAL A 220 -6.55 -2.92 6.57
N TYR A 221 -5.80 -1.92 7.01
CA TYR A 221 -5.12 -1.91 8.30
C TYR A 221 -5.98 -1.17 9.33
N GLN A 222 -6.32 -1.84 10.43
CA GLN A 222 -6.96 -1.18 11.57
C GLN A 222 -5.90 -0.51 12.44
N ILE A 223 -6.00 0.81 12.59
CA ILE A 223 -5.03 1.61 13.33
C ILE A 223 -5.52 1.79 14.76
N VAL A 224 -4.84 1.12 15.69
CA VAL A 224 -5.02 1.27 17.13
C VAL A 224 -3.73 1.82 17.71
N LEU A 225 -3.77 3.05 18.17
CA LEU A 225 -2.66 3.72 18.85
C LEU A 225 -2.82 3.59 20.36
N ASP A 226 -1.71 3.33 21.05
CA ASP A 226 -1.61 3.26 22.51
C ASP A 226 -1.65 4.65 23.17
#